data_AF-A0AAU1LVL8-F1
#
_entry.id   AF-A0AAU1LVL8-F1
#
_cell.length_a   1.000
_cell.length_b   1.000
_cell.length_c   1.000
_cell.angle_alpha   90.00
_cell.angle_beta   90.00
_cell.angle_gamma   90.00
#
_symmetry.space_group_name_H-M   'P 1'
#
loop_
_entity.id
_entity.type
_entity.pdbx_description
1 polymer ?
#
loop_
_entity_poly.entity_id
_entity_poly.type
_entity_poly.pdbx_seq_one_letter_code
_entity_poly.pdbx_strand_id
1 'polypeptide(L)'
;MTGRWPAVLAANLLLGIPAVVPFWLLWFLAASWVSGPPAEENDGMALWLVIVVPVVGLYALLWSAVNRPLARRSSLTPRTYWLLGVLGTLLPTTALIIIYP
;
A
#
# COMPACT_ATOMS: atom_id res chain seq x y z
N MET A 1 -20.29 -16.86 -16.72
CA MET A 1 -19.58 -16.51 -15.47
C MET A 1 -18.48 -15.52 -15.78
N THR A 2 -18.83 -14.25 -16.03
CA THR A 2 -17.83 -13.18 -16.15
C THR A 2 -17.21 -12.97 -14.77
N GLY A 3 -15.94 -13.37 -14.64
CA GLY A 3 -15.25 -13.55 -13.37
C GLY A 3 -15.28 -12.30 -12.49
N ARG A 4 -15.37 -12.48 -11.17
CA ARG A 4 -15.45 -11.42 -10.16
C ARG A 4 -14.16 -10.59 -10.02
N TRP A 5 -13.27 -10.61 -11.01
CA TRP A 5 -12.04 -9.84 -11.04
C TRP A 5 -12.27 -8.31 -10.97
N PRO A 6 -13.36 -7.71 -11.52
CA PRO A 6 -13.59 -6.28 -11.38
C PRO A 6 -13.86 -5.88 -9.93
N ALA A 7 -14.52 -6.76 -9.15
CA ALA A 7 -14.77 -6.51 -7.73
C ALA A 7 -13.48 -6.52 -6.90
N VAL A 8 -12.55 -7.43 -7.23
CA VAL A 8 -11.22 -7.47 -6.58
C VAL A 8 -10.42 -6.21 -6.92
N LEU A 9 -10.42 -5.82 -8.20
CA LEU A 9 -9.73 -4.62 -8.65
C LEU A 9 -10.32 -3.36 -8.01
N ALA A 10 -11.65 -3.21 -8.02
CA ALA A 10 -12.32 -2.06 -7.42
C ALA A 10 -12.07 -1.95 -5.91
N ALA A 11 -12.14 -3.06 -5.18
CA ALA A 11 -11.84 -3.07 -3.75
C ALA A 11 -10.39 -2.64 -3.46
N ASN A 12 -9.43 -3.13 -4.24
CA ASN A 12 -8.02 -2.79 -4.05
C ASN A 12 -7.67 -1.38 -4.57
N LEU A 13 -8.35 -0.87 -5.59
CA LEU A 13 -8.23 0.52 -6.01
C LEU A 13 -8.71 1.47 -4.91
N LEU A 14 -9.84 1.15 -4.26
CA LEU A 14 -10.34 1.93 -3.12
C LEU A 14 -9.40 1.87 -1.93
N LEU A 15 -8.79 0.71 -1.65
CA LEU A 15 -7.74 0.58 -0.63
C LEU A 15 -6.45 1.29 -1.03
N GLY A 16 -6.16 1.41 -2.33
CA GLY A 16 -4.99 2.12 -2.85
C GLY A 16 -4.99 3.61 -2.54
N ILE A 17 -6.16 4.24 -2.40
CA ILE A 17 -6.27 5.67 -2.06
C ILE A 17 -5.64 5.96 -0.68
N PRO A 18 -6.06 5.30 0.42
CA PRO A 18 -5.39 5.47 1.70
C PRO A 18 -4.00 4.82 1.73
N ALA A 19 -3.68 3.87 0.83
CA ALA A 19 -2.36 3.26 0.73
C ALA A 19 -1.24 4.23 0.33
N VAL A 20 -1.60 5.35 -0.31
CA VAL A 20 -0.64 6.39 -0.69
C VAL A 20 0.22 6.79 0.52
N VAL A 21 -0.41 7.08 1.66
CA VAL A 21 0.29 7.51 2.88
C VAL A 21 1.34 6.49 3.37
N PRO A 22 1.01 5.22 3.66
CA PRO A 22 2.01 4.25 4.10
C PRO A 22 3.06 3.95 3.03
N PHE A 23 2.75 4.01 1.73
CA PHE A 23 3.78 3.85 0.69
C PHE A 23 4.80 5.00 0.70
N TRP A 24 4.34 6.24 0.79
CA TRP A 24 5.23 7.39 0.88
C TRP A 24 6.02 7.42 2.18
N LEU A 25 5.44 6.99 3.31
CA LEU A 25 6.16 6.82 4.57
C LEU A 25 7.27 5.77 4.48
N LEU A 26 6.99 4.62 3.84
CA LEU A 26 8.01 3.58 3.61
C LEU A 26 9.11 4.08 2.68
N TRP A 27 8.75 4.81 1.63
CA TRP A 27 9.72 5.44 0.74
C TRP A 27 10.59 6.45 1.48
N PHE A 28 9.99 7.37 2.23
CA PHE A 28 10.70 8.35 3.06
C PHE A 28 11.68 7.66 4.01
N LEU A 29 11.21 6.66 4.77
CA LEU A 29 12.06 5.94 5.71
C LEU A 29 13.24 5.26 5.00
N ALA A 30 13.00 4.62 3.86
CA ALA A 30 14.05 3.96 3.08
C ALA A 30 15.05 4.97 2.49
N ALA A 31 14.57 6.07 1.92
CA ALA A 31 15.39 7.11 1.32
C ALA A 31 16.26 7.81 2.36
N SER A 32 15.68 8.18 3.52
CA SER A 32 16.38 8.83 4.63
C SER A 32 17.38 7.89 5.32
N TRP A 33 17.11 6.59 5.35
CA TRP A 33 18.08 5.62 5.89
C TRP A 33 19.32 5.48 5.00
N VAL A 34 19.15 5.59 3.68
CA VAL A 34 20.25 5.46 2.71
C VAL A 34 21.01 6.78 2.55
N SER A 35 20.31 7.90 2.49
CA SER A 35 20.88 9.21 2.11
C SER A 35 21.16 10.12 3.31
N GLY A 36 20.71 9.72 4.50
CA GLY A 36 20.60 10.60 5.66
C GLY A 36 19.30 11.40 5.65
N PRO A 37 18.84 11.87 6.81
CA PRO A 37 17.64 12.70 6.91
C PRO A 37 17.82 14.07 6.26
N PRO A 38 16.71 14.75 5.91
CA PRO A 38 16.75 16.14 5.46
C PRO A 38 17.49 17.03 6.46
N ALA A 39 18.14 18.11 5.99
CA ALA A 39 18.97 18.97 6.85
C ALA A 39 18.14 19.70 7.92
N GLU A 40 16.86 19.90 7.65
CA GLU A 40 15.84 20.46 8.54
C GLU A 40 15.32 19.47 9.59
N GLU A 41 15.57 18.17 9.44
CA GLU A 41 15.23 17.17 10.46
C GLU A 41 16.36 16.99 11.46
N ASN A 42 16.09 17.42 12.70
CA ASN A 42 17.03 17.29 13.82
C ASN A 42 16.75 16.05 14.69
N ASP A 43 15.69 15.30 14.38
CA ASP A 43 15.33 14.07 15.07
C ASP A 43 15.98 12.85 14.38
N GLY A 44 16.50 11.91 15.18
CA GLY A 44 17.05 10.67 14.62
C GLY A 44 15.97 9.81 13.96
N MET A 45 16.34 9.09 12.88
CA MET A 45 15.42 8.26 12.08
C MET A 45 14.67 7.19 12.87
N ALA A 46 15.18 6.78 14.03
CA ALA A 46 14.49 5.85 14.91
C ALA A 46 13.15 6.41 15.43
N LEU A 47 13.02 7.72 15.63
CA LEU A 47 11.80 8.34 16.14
C LEU A 47 10.63 8.21 15.14
N TRP A 48 10.92 8.26 13.84
CA TRP A 48 9.93 8.06 12.78
C TRP A 48 9.27 6.68 12.82
N LEU A 49 9.93 5.66 13.37
CA LEU A 49 9.34 4.32 13.52
C LEU A 49 8.08 4.34 14.39
N VAL A 50 7.99 5.27 15.35
CA VAL A 50 6.79 5.44 16.19
C VAL A 50 5.56 5.85 15.36
N ILE A 51 5.77 6.46 14.19
CA ILE A 51 4.70 6.85 13.26
C ILE A 51 4.54 5.81 12.14
N VAL A 52 5.65 5.40 11.53
CA VAL A 52 5.63 4.48 10.38
C VAL A 52 5.03 3.13 10.77
N VAL A 53 5.46 2.55 11.90
CA VAL A 53 5.01 1.23 12.34
C VAL A 53 3.49 1.17 12.54
N PRO A 54 2.84 2.06 13.31
CA PRO A 54 1.38 2.00 13.46
C PRO A 54 0.65 2.29 12.17
N VAL A 55 1.07 3.29 11.37
CA VAL A 55 0.37 3.63 10.12
C VAL A 55 0.43 2.48 9.12
N VAL A 56 1.63 1.95 8.86
CA VAL A 56 1.84 0.83 7.94
C VAL A 56 1.19 -0.44 8.48
N GLY A 57 1.33 -0.71 9.79
CA GLY A 57 0.77 -1.89 10.44
C GLY A 57 -0.76 -1.91 10.39
N LEU A 58 -1.41 -0.81 10.76
CA LEU A 58 -2.87 -0.67 10.70
C LEU A 58 -3.38 -0.78 9.26
N TYR A 59 -2.68 -0.17 8.30
CA TYR A 59 -3.03 -0.30 6.90
C TYR A 59 -2.89 -1.75 6.40
N ALA A 60 -1.81 -2.44 6.73
CA ALA A 60 -1.60 -3.85 6.37
C ALA A 60 -2.69 -4.75 6.98
N LEU A 61 -3.09 -4.48 8.23
CA LEU A 61 -4.20 -5.17 8.89
C LEU A 61 -5.52 -4.93 8.15
N LEU A 62 -5.86 -3.67 7.86
CA LEU A 62 -7.06 -3.31 7.08
C LEU A 62 -7.07 -3.99 5.71
N TRP A 63 -5.98 -3.88 4.95
CA TRP A 63 -5.86 -4.46 3.62
C TRP A 63 -6.03 -5.99 3.67
N SER A 64 -5.42 -6.64 4.67
CA SER A 64 -5.55 -8.09 4.87
C SER A 64 -6.97 -8.49 5.29
N ALA A 65 -7.63 -7.70 6.14
CA ALA A 65 -8.98 -7.94 6.62
C ALA A 65 -10.01 -7.87 5.48
N VAL A 66 -9.79 -7.00 4.49
CA VAL A 66 -10.59 -6.95 3.26
C VAL A 66 -10.23 -8.09 2.32
N ASN A 67 -8.95 -8.28 2.00
CA ASN A 67 -8.55 -9.23 0.95
C ASN A 67 -8.69 -10.70 1.34
N ARG A 68 -8.52 -11.08 2.61
CA ARG A 68 -8.66 -12.49 3.05
C ARG A 68 -10.06 -13.07 2.76
N PRO A 69 -11.19 -12.44 3.17
CA PRO A 69 -12.52 -12.97 2.87
C PRO A 69 -12.86 -12.88 1.38
N LEU A 70 -12.42 -11.83 0.67
CA LEU A 70 -12.60 -11.70 -0.77
C LEU A 70 -11.84 -12.80 -1.54
N ALA A 71 -10.62 -13.14 -1.14
CA ALA A 71 -9.83 -14.23 -1.71
C ALA A 71 -10.55 -15.58 -1.58
N ARG A 72 -11.11 -15.88 -0.39
CA ARG A 72 -11.85 -17.13 -0.14
C ARG A 72 -13.13 -17.25 -0.96
N ARG A 73 -13.74 -16.13 -1.37
CA ARG A 73 -15.01 -16.08 -2.14
C ARG A 73 -14.79 -15.89 -3.65
N SER A 74 -13.54 -15.77 -4.07
CA SER A 74 -13.15 -15.56 -5.46
C SER A 74 -13.00 -16.89 -6.20
N SER A 75 -13.37 -16.93 -7.48
CA SER A 75 -13.11 -18.06 -8.37
C SER A 75 -11.75 -17.98 -9.06
N LEU A 76 -10.96 -16.94 -8.77
CA LEU A 76 -9.62 -16.75 -9.35
C LEU A 76 -8.62 -17.70 -8.68
N THR A 77 -7.55 -18.06 -9.41
CA THR A 77 -6.42 -18.73 -8.79
C THR A 77 -5.82 -17.84 -7.69
N PRO A 78 -5.25 -18.40 -6.60
CA PRO A 78 -4.67 -17.61 -5.53
C PRO A 78 -3.64 -16.59 -6.03
N ARG A 79 -2.76 -17.02 -6.95
CA ARG A 79 -1.73 -16.14 -7.53
C ARG A 79 -2.35 -14.95 -8.28
N THR A 80 -3.33 -15.19 -9.15
CA THR A 80 -4.00 -14.12 -9.91
C THR A 80 -4.75 -13.16 -9.00
N TYR A 81 -5.43 -13.68 -7.97
CA TYR A 81 -6.13 -12.85 -6.99
C TYR A 81 -5.17 -11.88 -6.30
N TRP A 82 -4.07 -12.38 -5.74
CA TRP A 82 -3.12 -11.56 -5.00
C TRP A 82 -2.37 -10.58 -5.90
N LEU A 83 -2.01 -10.97 -7.13
CA LEU A 83 -1.41 -10.05 -8.10
C LEU A 83 -2.36 -8.90 -8.43
N LEU A 84 -3.63 -9.18 -8.73
CA LEU A 84 -4.61 -8.12 -8.98
C LEU A 84 -4.81 -7.22 -7.76
N GLY A 85 -4.80 -7.79 -6.56
CA GLY A 85 -4.93 -7.02 -5.34
C GLY A 85 -3.77 -6.06 -5.11
N VAL A 86 -2.53 -6.54 -5.25
CA VAL A 86 -1.33 -5.72 -5.11
C VAL A 86 -1.28 -4.65 -6.21
N LEU A 87 -1.46 -5.03 -7.48
CA LEU A 87 -1.42 -4.08 -8.59
C LEU A 87 -2.53 -3.03 -8.46
N GLY A 88 -3.76 -3.44 -8.13
CA GLY A 88 -4.87 -2.52 -7.91
C GLY A 88 -4.61 -1.52 -6.79
N THR A 89 -3.95 -1.97 -5.72
CA THR A 89 -3.57 -1.12 -4.57
C THR A 89 -2.46 -0.13 -4.93
N LEU A 90 -1.54 -0.50 -5.82
CA LEU A 90 -0.43 0.36 -6.24
C LEU A 90 -0.84 1.43 -7.25
N LEU A 91 -1.95 1.24 -7.98
CA LEU A 91 -2.39 2.15 -9.04
C LEU A 91 -2.45 3.62 -8.62
N PRO A 92 -3.08 4.01 -7.48
CA PRO A 92 -3.14 5.42 -7.09
C PRO A 92 -1.77 6.03 -6.84
N THR A 93 -0.87 5.32 -6.15
CA THR A 93 0.51 5.78 -5.92
C THR A 93 1.27 5.92 -7.25
N THR A 94 1.16 4.94 -8.14
CA THR A 94 1.79 5.02 -9.48
C THR A 94 1.25 6.18 -10.30
N ALA A 95 -0.06 6.42 -10.26
CA ALA A 95 -0.66 7.55 -10.95
C ALA A 95 -0.15 8.89 -10.39
N LEU A 96 -0.01 9.03 -9.08
CA LEU A 96 0.57 10.22 -8.46
C LEU A 96 2.01 10.45 -8.91
N ILE A 97 2.86 9.41 -8.93
CA ILE A 97 4.24 9.50 -9.41
C ILE A 97 4.31 9.97 -10.87
N ILE A 98 3.39 9.49 -11.72
CA ILE A 98 3.37 9.86 -13.14
C ILE A 98 2.88 11.29 -13.35
N ILE A 99 1.86 11.72 -12.61
CA ILE A 99 1.23 13.05 -12.77
C ILE A 99 2.05 14.14 -12.07
N TYR A 100 2.64 13.82 -10.92
CA TYR A 100 3.43 14.72 -10.07
C TYR A 100 4.79 14.07 -9.76
N PRO A 101 5.73 14.10 -10.73
CA PRO A 101 7.06 13.52 -10.55
C PRO A 101 7.92 14.29 -9.55
#